data_AF-A0AAF0CFB5-F1
#
_entry.id   AF-A0AAF0CFB5-F1
#
_cell.length_a   1.000
_cell.length_b   1.000
_cell.length_c   1.000
_cell.angle_alpha   90.00
_cell.angle_beta   90.00
_cell.angle_gamma   90.00
#
_symmetry.space_group_name_H-M   'P 1'
#
loop_
_entity.id
_entity.type
_entity.pdbx_description
1 polymer ?
#
loop_
_entity_poly.entity_id
_entity_poly.type
_entity_poly.pdbx_seq_one_letter_code
_entity_poly.pdbx_strand_id
1 'polypeptide(L)'
;MATIQLNRDFDASNCVRALISVTEALTEIIGKENDAINADALESVASLQAEKARLAASHARSTQSVAANRVAFFSVEQDLLEELKVHTQSFEASVAEQHALLNDREIKDC
;
A
#
# COMPACT_ATOMS: atom_id res chain seq x y z
N MET A 1 -44.81 7.35 0.46
CA MET A 1 -43.57 7.87 1.09
C MET A 1 -42.56 6.74 1.09
N ALA A 2 -41.62 6.75 0.14
CA ALA A 2 -40.61 5.71 0.03
C ALA A 2 -39.53 5.96 1.08
N THR A 3 -39.39 5.03 2.02
CA THR A 3 -38.31 5.01 3.00
C THR A 3 -37.01 4.77 2.24
N ILE A 4 -36.23 5.83 2.00
CA ILE A 4 -34.86 5.71 1.53
C ILE A 4 -34.09 5.07 2.69
N GLN A 5 -33.98 3.74 2.68
CA GLN A 5 -32.93 3.08 3.41
C GLN A 5 -31.64 3.53 2.76
N LEU A 6 -31.00 4.54 3.36
CA LEU A 6 -29.59 4.81 3.15
C LEU A 6 -28.88 3.52 3.57
N ASN A 7 -28.59 2.67 2.59
CA ASN A 7 -27.67 1.56 2.75
C ASN A 7 -26.39 2.15 3.34
N ARG A 8 -26.19 1.94 4.65
CA ARG A 8 -24.88 1.94 5.28
C ARG A 8 -24.14 0.68 4.83
N ASP A 9 -24.18 0.40 3.53
CA ASP A 9 -23.55 -0.75 2.95
C ASP A 9 -22.08 -0.42 2.87
N PHE A 10 -21.30 -1.26 3.52
CA PHE A 10 -19.90 -1.38 3.22
C PHE A 10 -19.73 -1.56 1.70
N ASP A 11 -19.27 -0.51 1.02
CA ASP A 11 -18.94 -0.58 -0.39
C ASP A 11 -17.56 -1.23 -0.53
N ALA A 12 -17.59 -2.55 -0.74
CA ALA A 12 -16.39 -3.35 -0.89
C ALA A 12 -15.52 -2.86 -2.04
N SER A 13 -16.11 -2.46 -3.18
CA SER A 13 -15.39 -1.97 -4.34
C SER A 13 -14.68 -0.65 -4.05
N ASN A 14 -15.31 0.27 -3.32
CA ASN A 14 -14.63 1.50 -2.86
C ASN A 14 -13.53 1.22 -1.84
N CYS A 15 -13.69 0.23 -0.96
CA CYS A 15 -12.60 -0.22 -0.09
C CYS A 15 -11.43 -0.80 -0.88
N VAL A 16 -11.67 -1.61 -1.92
CA VAL A 16 -10.61 -2.16 -2.77
C VAL A 16 -9.89 -1.05 -3.54
N ARG A 17 -10.62 -0.08 -4.12
CA ARG A 17 -10.01 1.09 -4.77
C ARG A 17 -9.17 1.92 -3.81
N ALA A 18 -9.66 2.14 -2.58
CA ALA A 18 -8.89 2.85 -1.56
C ALA A 18 -7.63 2.06 -1.16
N LEU A 19 -7.71 0.72 -1.11
CA LEU A 19 -6.55 -0.13 -0.85
C LEU A 19 -5.52 -0.02 -1.99
N ILE A 20 -5.95 -0.15 -3.25
CA ILE A 20 -5.10 0.05 -4.44
C ILE A 20 -4.38 1.39 -4.36
N SER A 21 -5.12 2.48 -4.17
CA SER A 21 -4.55 3.83 -4.13
C SER A 21 -3.50 4.01 -3.03
N VAL A 22 -3.73 3.42 -1.84
CA VAL A 22 -2.74 3.48 -0.76
C VAL A 22 -1.52 2.60 -1.07
N THR A 23 -1.72 1.42 -1.66
CA THR A 23 -0.63 0.53 -2.07
C THR A 23 0.24 1.16 -3.16
N GLU A 24 -0.36 1.86 -4.13
CA GLU A 24 0.36 2.66 -5.12
C GLU A 24 1.19 3.76 -4.48
N ALA A 25 0.58 4.57 -3.61
CA ALA A 25 1.28 5.66 -2.93
C ALA A 25 2.45 5.14 -2.06
N LEU A 26 2.27 4.00 -1.39
CA LEU A 26 3.34 3.34 -0.65
C LEU A 26 4.47 2.87 -1.57
N THR A 27 4.12 2.27 -2.71
CA THR A 27 5.10 1.82 -3.72
C THR A 27 5.92 3.00 -4.24
N GLU A 28 5.27 4.12 -4.53
CA GLU A 28 5.96 5.34 -4.99
C GLU A 28 6.92 5.89 -3.93
N ILE A 29 6.51 5.95 -2.66
CA ILE A 29 7.40 6.42 -1.58
C ILE A 29 8.59 5.48 -1.41
N ILE A 30 8.37 4.17 -1.42
CA ILE A 30 9.47 3.20 -1.31
C ILE A 30 10.40 3.31 -2.51
N GLY A 31 9.88 3.51 -3.72
CA GLY A 31 10.70 3.79 -4.90
C GLY A 31 11.59 5.02 -4.71
N LYS A 32 11.02 6.13 -4.22
CA LYS A 32 11.79 7.35 -3.90
C LYS A 32 12.85 7.11 -2.82
N GLU A 33 12.54 6.29 -1.82
CA GLU A 33 13.52 5.90 -0.80
C GLU A 33 14.65 5.05 -1.40
N ASN A 34 14.33 4.08 -2.27
CA ASN A 34 15.33 3.26 -2.95
C ASN A 34 16.24 4.11 -3.83
N ASP A 35 15.68 5.06 -4.58
CA ASP A 35 16.44 6.03 -5.38
C ASP A 35 17.36 6.89 -4.51
N ALA A 36 16.86 7.39 -3.38
CA ALA A 36 17.65 8.18 -2.43
C ALA A 36 18.77 7.34 -1.77
N ILE A 37 18.50 6.08 -1.44
CA ILE A 37 19.51 5.15 -0.91
C ILE A 37 20.58 4.87 -1.96
N ASN A 38 20.19 4.65 -3.22
CA ASN A 38 21.13 4.45 -4.33
C ASN A 38 21.97 5.69 -4.62
N ALA A 39 21.41 6.89 -4.46
CA ALA A 39 22.08 8.16 -4.65
C ALA A 39 22.90 8.64 -3.42
N ASP A 40 22.97 7.84 -2.35
CA ASP A 40 23.63 8.18 -1.07
C ASP A 40 23.05 9.41 -0.37
N ALA A 41 21.80 9.77 -0.67
CA ALA A 41 21.09 10.93 -0.14
C ALA A 41 20.22 10.56 1.08
N LEU A 42 20.82 9.94 2.10
CA LEU A 42 20.10 9.38 3.27
C LEU A 42 19.29 10.42 4.07
N GLU A 43 19.71 11.67 4.05
CA GLU A 43 18.97 12.79 4.65
C GLU A 43 17.59 13.01 4.01
N SER A 44 17.45 12.72 2.71
CA SER A 44 16.16 12.81 2.00
C SER A 44 15.23 11.65 2.39
N VAL A 45 15.78 10.47 2.72
CA VAL A 45 15.01 9.30 3.19
C VAL A 45 14.28 9.62 4.49
N ALA A 46 14.94 10.32 5.43
CA ALA A 46 14.34 10.68 6.71
C ALA A 46 13.04 11.50 6.54
N SER A 47 12.97 12.37 5.52
CA SER A 47 11.77 13.15 5.22
C SER A 47 10.60 12.30 4.68
N LEU A 48 10.91 11.18 4.03
CA LEU A 48 9.93 10.26 3.44
C LEU A 48 9.33 9.28 4.46
N GLN A 49 10.05 8.97 5.53
CA GLN A 49 9.63 8.02 6.58
C GLN A 49 8.34 8.42 7.28
N ALA A 50 8.13 9.72 7.53
CA ALA A 50 6.90 10.20 8.19
C ALA A 50 5.65 9.94 7.34
N GLU A 51 5.75 10.18 6.03
CA GLU A 51 4.64 9.93 5.11
C GLU A 51 4.45 8.43 4.85
N LYS A 52 5.55 7.66 4.75
CA LYS A 52 5.50 6.19 4.69
C LYS A 52 4.76 5.59 5.88
N ALA A 53 5.06 6.05 7.10
CA ALA A 53 4.39 5.57 8.31
C ALA A 53 2.89 5.89 8.31
N ARG A 54 2.52 7.10 7.84
CA ARG A 54 1.12 7.51 7.69
C ARG A 54 0.37 6.63 6.70
N LEU A 55 0.97 6.39 5.53
CA LEU A 55 0.38 5.53 4.51
C LEU A 55 0.30 4.08 4.96
N ALA A 56 1.31 3.55 5.64
CA ALA A 56 1.31 2.19 6.19
C ALA A 56 0.18 1.99 7.21
N ALA A 57 -0.05 2.97 8.08
CA ALA A 57 -1.19 2.95 9.00
C ALA A 57 -2.53 2.99 8.24
N SER A 58 -2.61 3.72 7.13
CA SER A 58 -3.79 3.74 6.26
C SER A 58 -4.02 2.39 5.59
N HIS A 59 -2.97 1.78 5.05
CA HIS A 59 -2.99 0.47 4.41
C HIS A 59 -3.45 -0.62 5.38
N ALA A 60 -2.93 -0.61 6.62
CA ALA A 60 -3.33 -1.54 7.67
C ALA A 60 -4.82 -1.41 8.02
N ARG A 61 -5.35 -0.19 8.14
CA ARG A 61 -6.77 0.06 8.38
C ARG A 61 -7.64 -0.43 7.21
N SER A 62 -7.25 -0.14 5.97
CA SER A 62 -7.98 -0.59 4.78
C SER A 62 -8.01 -2.12 4.68
N THR A 63 -6.87 -2.77 4.94
CA THR A 63 -6.76 -4.23 4.98
C THR A 63 -7.65 -4.83 6.07
N GLN A 64 -7.65 -4.25 7.27
CA GLN A 64 -8.50 -4.71 8.37
C GLN A 64 -9.98 -4.54 8.05
N SER A 65 -10.36 -3.44 7.40
CA SER A 65 -11.73 -3.17 6.95
C SER A 65 -12.22 -4.23 5.94
N VAL A 66 -11.36 -4.59 4.97
CA VAL A 66 -11.62 -5.67 4.01
C VAL A 66 -11.70 -7.03 4.72
N ALA A 67 -10.78 -7.31 5.63
CA ALA A 67 -10.74 -8.57 6.37
C ALA A 67 -11.96 -8.76 7.29
N ALA A 68 -12.51 -7.69 7.86
CA ALA A 68 -13.73 -7.72 8.65
C ALA A 68 -14.98 -8.02 7.80
N ASN A 69 -14.94 -7.70 6.50
CA ASN A 69 -16.07 -7.82 5.58
C ASN A 69 -15.77 -8.75 4.40
N ARG A 70 -15.08 -9.87 4.65
CA ARG A 70 -14.67 -10.86 3.62
C ARG A 70 -15.80 -11.33 2.71
N VAL A 71 -17.02 -11.43 3.23
CA VAL A 71 -18.17 -11.88 2.43
C VAL A 71 -18.52 -10.87 1.33
N ALA A 72 -18.46 -9.56 1.63
CA ALA A 72 -18.70 -8.50 0.65
C ALA A 72 -17.55 -8.36 -0.36
N PHE A 73 -16.36 -8.86 -0.03
CA PHE A 73 -15.22 -8.89 -0.95
C PHE A 73 -15.42 -9.87 -2.11
N PHE A 74 -16.16 -10.97 -1.92
CA PHE A 74 -16.44 -11.94 -2.99
C PHE A 74 -17.39 -11.39 -4.06
N SER A 75 -18.11 -10.29 -3.77
CA SER A 75 -18.96 -9.60 -4.74
C SER A 75 -18.24 -8.47 -5.49
N VAL A 76 -16.95 -8.24 -5.22
CA VAL A 76 -16.16 -7.23 -5.94
C VAL A 76 -15.86 -7.74 -7.36
N GLU A 77 -15.87 -6.81 -8.32
CA GLU A 77 -15.52 -7.09 -9.71
C GLU A 77 -14.13 -7.73 -9.83
N GLN A 78 -14.04 -8.81 -10.61
CA GLN A 78 -12.81 -9.59 -10.74
C GLN A 78 -11.65 -8.73 -11.27
N ASP A 79 -11.90 -7.84 -12.24
CA ASP A 79 -10.88 -6.94 -12.80
C ASP A 79 -10.24 -6.06 -11.72
N LEU A 80 -11.03 -5.58 -10.76
CA LEU A 80 -10.55 -4.76 -9.64
C LEU A 80 -9.71 -5.58 -8.65
N LEU A 81 -10.03 -6.86 -8.47
CA LEU A 81 -9.23 -7.77 -7.66
C LEU A 81 -7.90 -8.12 -8.35
N GLU A 82 -7.91 -8.26 -9.66
CA GLU A 82 -6.70 -8.47 -10.47
C GLU A 82 -5.80 -7.23 -10.43
N GLU A 83 -6.38 -6.03 -10.53
CA GLU A 83 -5.66 -4.76 -10.35
C GLU A 83 -5.00 -4.67 -8.97
N LEU A 84 -5.76 -4.94 -7.89
CA LEU A 84 -5.21 -5.00 -6.53
C LEU A 84 -4.01 -5.97 -6.43
N LYS A 85 -4.11 -7.13 -7.08
CA LYS A 85 -3.02 -8.12 -7.09
C LYS A 85 -1.78 -7.57 -7.78
N VAL A 86 -1.92 -6.91 -8.92
CA VAL A 86 -0.80 -6.29 -9.65
C VAL A 86 -0.12 -5.22 -8.78
N HIS A 87 -0.88 -4.33 -8.15
CA HIS A 87 -0.30 -3.31 -7.26
C HIS A 87 0.37 -3.92 -6.03
N THR A 88 -0.19 -4.98 -5.46
CA THR A 88 0.42 -5.71 -4.34
C THR A 88 1.76 -6.32 -4.74
N GLN A 89 1.85 -6.92 -5.93
CA GLN A 89 3.10 -7.50 -6.44
C GLN A 89 4.18 -6.42 -6.67
N SER A 90 3.81 -5.27 -7.24
CA SER A 90 4.73 -4.15 -7.42
C SER A 90 5.25 -3.62 -6.08
N PHE A 91 4.35 -3.47 -5.10
CA PHE A 91 4.73 -3.08 -3.75
C PHE A 91 5.72 -4.06 -3.11
N GLU A 92 5.43 -5.37 -3.18
CA GLU A 92 6.32 -6.42 -2.65
C GLU A 92 7.70 -6.40 -3.32
N ALA A 93 7.75 -6.17 -4.63
CA ALA A 93 9.01 -6.04 -5.37
C ALA A 93 9.84 -4.83 -4.89
N SER A 94 9.22 -3.66 -4.72
CA SER A 94 9.91 -2.46 -4.22
C SER A 94 10.40 -2.62 -2.78
N VAL A 95 9.65 -3.32 -1.92
CA VAL A 95 10.08 -3.66 -0.56
C VAL A 95 11.27 -4.62 -0.58
N ALA A 96 11.23 -5.65 -1.45
CA ALA A 96 12.32 -6.61 -1.57
C ALA A 96 13.62 -5.93 -2.05
N GLU A 97 13.52 -5.01 -3.01
CA GLU A 97 14.64 -4.17 -3.46
C GLU A 97 15.20 -3.33 -2.30
N GLN A 98 14.34 -2.64 -1.55
CA GLN A 98 14.76 -1.84 -0.41
C GLN A 98 15.54 -2.68 0.62
N HIS A 99 15.04 -3.87 0.92
CA HIS A 99 15.70 -4.79 1.84
C HIS A 99 17.07 -5.24 1.32
N ALA A 100 17.21 -5.51 0.03
CA ALA A 100 18.50 -5.84 -0.58
C ALA A 100 19.49 -4.66 -0.49
N LEU A 101 19.05 -3.44 -0.81
CA LEU A 101 19.89 -2.23 -0.75
C LEU A 101 20.42 -1.94 0.65
N LEU A 102 19.58 -2.14 1.67
CA LEU A 102 19.96 -1.93 3.07
C LEU A 102 20.95 -3.01 3.55
N ASN A 103 20.71 -4.28 3.23
CA ASN A 103 21.60 -5.37 3.63
C ASN A 103 22.97 -5.32 2.94
N ASP A 104 23.02 -4.95 1.66
CA ASP A 104 24.28 -4.80 0.92
C ASP A 104 25.14 -3.65 1.48
N ARG A 105 24.50 -2.62 2.05
CA ARG A 105 25.19 -1.53 2.75
C ARG A 105 25.70 -1.94 4.13
N GLU A 106 24.93 -2.69 4.92
CA GLU A 106 25.40 -3.24 6.21
C GLU A 106 26.68 -4.07 6.06
N ILE A 107 26.87 -4.75 4.93
CA ILE A 107 28.08 -5.53 4.64
C ILE A 107 29.28 -4.64 4.27
N LYS A 108 29.06 -3.44 3.69
CA LYS A 108 30.15 -2.52 3.30
C LYS A 108 30.72 -1.70 4.45
N ASP A 109 29.97 -1.52 5.53
CA ASP A 109 30.37 -0.76 6.71
C ASP A 109 31.07 -1.62 7.80
N CYS A 110 31.30 -2.92 7.55
CA CYS A 110 32.08 -3.85 8.40
C CYS A 110 33.50 -4.09 7.86
#